data_AF-A0A833JE23-F1
#
_entry.id   AF-A0A833JE23-F1
#
_cell.length_a   1.000
_cell.length_b   1.000
_cell.length_c   1.000
_cell.angle_alpha   90.00
_cell.angle_beta   90.00
_cell.angle_gamma   90.00
#
_symmetry.space_group_name_H-M   'P 1'
#
loop_
_entity.id
_entity.type
_entity.pdbx_description
1 polymer ?
#
loop_
_entity_poly.entity_id
_entity_poly.type
_entity_poly.pdbx_seq_one_letter_code
_entity_poly.pdbx_strand_id
1 'polypeptide(L)'
;MRLYKKLLFSFCTLSFAIADCSAQADESTVSSNRIYFSSGYFENTFNSNEGMSYFPMSVYETYNWGFEKLSYDSSKLSRFFSWLIGGQILPLYVHGVTNTSFHEFGHATRDRRYGFNDIYYRPNDSSKTVTSFFSMFFERFATPFDGASTGAPNRGTADDEADFVISAGGMNNEILLSKLIAERIHERGGSVPDLSYYLNSKLGPYGYSTSDSKTGDPERLVSGYSRLGKNITRKDFQNHYLFSTFASGTFYSLLWGNIDYLRNSQHRIKPLSLGGFTLPDFYTYLNTKGISTEAVLHYQATENIKLGLSYERIYEGDSYDQISPEILFQINNQSHYIKNYSLKPQLVIGIESGRVDLGGSVLVEATTQLDVGMFLKYTYYNKNTLYGERNSPFASHSNELLAGAYYVL
;
A
#
# COMPACT_ATOMS: atom_id res chain seq x y z
N MET A 1 -20.66 36.24 3.97
CA MET A 1 -19.70 35.16 3.62
C MET A 1 -18.71 34.77 4.74
N ARG A 2 -18.31 35.67 5.68
CA ARG A 2 -17.39 35.32 6.80
C ARG A 2 -18.02 34.57 7.98
N LEU A 3 -19.35 34.68 8.18
CA LEU A 3 -20.06 34.01 9.28
C LEU A 3 -20.26 32.50 9.02
N TYR A 4 -20.52 32.13 7.77
CA TYR A 4 -20.75 30.73 7.36
C TYR A 4 -19.51 29.85 7.51
N LYS A 5 -18.31 30.39 7.23
CA LYS A 5 -17.04 29.67 7.44
C LYS A 5 -16.72 29.43 8.92
N LYS A 6 -17.10 30.36 9.81
CA LYS A 6 -16.93 30.17 11.27
C LYS A 6 -17.93 29.18 11.84
N LEU A 7 -19.18 29.20 11.37
CA LEU A 7 -20.20 28.22 11.75
C LEU A 7 -19.86 26.80 11.27
N LEU A 8 -19.36 26.63 10.04
CA LEU A 8 -18.94 25.32 9.54
C LEU A 8 -17.75 24.76 10.33
N PHE A 9 -16.78 25.61 10.67
CA PHE A 9 -15.61 25.20 11.45
C PHE A 9 -15.98 24.86 12.92
N SER A 10 -16.89 25.63 13.52
CA SER A 10 -17.43 25.34 14.85
C SER A 10 -18.34 24.11 14.88
N PHE A 11 -19.08 23.81 13.80
CA PHE A 11 -19.88 22.58 13.72
C PHE A 11 -19.00 21.34 13.52
N CYS A 12 -17.90 21.46 12.77
CA CYS A 12 -16.91 20.39 12.66
C CYS A 12 -16.23 20.13 14.01
N THR A 13 -15.78 21.16 14.74
CA THR A 13 -15.12 20.96 16.04
C THR A 13 -16.06 20.49 17.15
N LEU A 14 -17.34 20.87 17.13
CA LEU A 14 -18.32 20.38 18.09
C LEU A 14 -18.75 18.93 17.81
N SER A 15 -18.79 18.51 16.54
CA SER A 15 -19.07 17.12 16.16
C SER A 15 -17.95 16.16 16.59
N PHE A 16 -16.69 16.62 16.62
CA PHE A 16 -15.57 15.83 17.15
C PHE A 16 -15.55 15.75 18.69
N ALA A 17 -16.18 16.70 19.38
CA ALA A 17 -16.22 16.72 20.85
C ALA A 17 -17.37 15.86 21.46
N ILE A 18 -18.36 15.46 20.64
CA ILE A 18 -19.53 14.66 21.09
C ILE A 18 -19.38 13.17 20.67
N ALA A 19 -18.32 12.81 19.96
CA ALA A 19 -18.01 11.42 19.59
C ALA A 19 -17.38 10.58 20.73
N ASP A 20 -17.20 11.16 21.92
CA ASP A 20 -16.92 10.41 23.14
C ASP A 20 -18.22 10.20 23.92
N CYS A 21 -18.84 9.05 23.69
CA CYS A 21 -19.51 8.20 24.69
C CYS A 21 -20.55 7.33 23.95
N SER A 22 -20.35 6.01 24.01
CA SER A 22 -21.25 4.92 23.59
C SER A 22 -20.89 4.19 22.28
N ALA A 23 -19.79 3.42 22.32
CA ALA A 23 -19.71 2.06 21.78
C ALA A 23 -18.39 1.42 22.23
N GLN A 24 -18.25 1.23 23.53
CA GLN A 24 -17.25 0.30 24.08
C GLN A 24 -17.81 -1.11 23.85
N ALA A 25 -17.70 -1.59 22.61
CA ALA A 25 -17.77 -3.02 22.34
C ALA A 25 -16.39 -3.58 22.72
N ASP A 26 -16.38 -4.21 23.90
CA ASP A 26 -15.28 -5.04 24.37
C ASP A 26 -14.97 -6.16 23.36
N GLU A 27 -13.68 -6.46 23.24
CA GLU A 27 -13.04 -7.59 22.56
C GLU A 27 -13.10 -7.69 21.01
N SER A 28 -12.23 -6.92 20.35
CA SER A 28 -11.41 -7.51 19.26
C SER A 28 -9.99 -7.74 19.82
N THR A 29 -9.80 -8.85 20.54
CA THR A 29 -8.66 -9.06 21.44
C THR A 29 -7.29 -9.22 20.78
N VAL A 30 -7.15 -9.38 19.46
CA VAL A 30 -5.81 -9.58 18.85
C VAL A 30 -5.65 -8.74 17.58
N SER A 31 -4.74 -7.75 17.62
CA SER A 31 -4.04 -7.28 16.43
C SER A 31 -3.28 -8.49 15.90
N SER A 32 -3.77 -9.09 14.82
CA SER A 32 -3.19 -10.31 14.27
C SER A 32 -2.03 -9.95 13.38
N ASN A 33 -0.95 -9.40 13.94
CA ASN A 33 0.30 -9.21 13.20
C ASN A 33 0.71 -10.56 12.57
N ARG A 34 1.10 -10.58 11.30
CA ARG A 34 1.35 -11.78 10.52
C ARG A 34 2.74 -11.77 9.89
N ILE A 35 3.34 -12.95 9.81
CA ILE A 35 4.51 -13.23 8.98
C ILE A 35 4.07 -14.15 7.85
N TYR A 36 4.33 -13.77 6.61
CA TYR A 36 3.88 -14.48 5.42
C TYR A 36 5.02 -15.20 4.69
N PHE A 37 4.70 -16.37 4.15
CA PHE A 37 5.46 -17.10 3.15
C PHE A 37 4.60 -17.21 1.89
N SER A 38 4.97 -16.46 0.86
CA SER A 38 4.21 -16.32 -0.38
C SER A 38 4.94 -16.97 -1.53
N SER A 39 4.20 -17.65 -2.41
CA SER A 39 4.72 -18.09 -3.72
C SER A 39 5.26 -16.92 -4.57
N GLY A 40 4.78 -15.70 -4.33
CA GLY A 40 5.31 -14.49 -4.98
C GLY A 40 6.78 -14.20 -4.70
N TYR A 41 7.39 -14.84 -3.69
CA TYR A 41 8.81 -14.72 -3.38
C TYR A 41 9.71 -15.38 -4.44
N PHE A 42 9.17 -16.28 -5.28
CA PHE A 42 9.90 -16.89 -6.39
C PHE A 42 9.78 -16.00 -7.64
N GLU A 43 10.59 -14.94 -7.69
CA GLU A 43 10.54 -13.89 -8.73
C GLU A 43 10.51 -14.42 -10.17
N ASN A 44 11.34 -15.43 -10.46
CA ASN A 44 11.48 -15.97 -11.81
C ASN A 44 10.26 -16.79 -12.27
N THR A 45 9.39 -17.19 -11.34
CA THR A 45 8.24 -18.05 -11.64
C THR A 45 6.92 -17.30 -11.52
N PHE A 46 6.75 -16.47 -10.48
CA PHE A 46 5.48 -15.77 -10.22
C PHE A 46 5.56 -14.27 -10.53
N ASN A 47 6.73 -13.64 -10.40
CA ASN A 47 6.97 -12.20 -10.63
C ASN A 47 5.86 -11.27 -10.10
N SER A 48 5.41 -11.50 -8.87
CA SER A 48 4.19 -10.89 -8.35
C SER A 48 4.45 -9.67 -7.49
N ASN A 49 3.95 -8.49 -7.90
CA ASN A 49 3.94 -7.32 -7.02
C ASN A 49 3.13 -7.58 -5.75
N GLU A 50 1.93 -8.13 -5.90
CA GLU A 50 1.06 -8.47 -4.77
C GLU A 50 1.71 -9.54 -3.88
N GLY A 51 2.23 -10.60 -4.51
CA GLY A 51 2.84 -11.71 -3.80
C GLY A 51 4.13 -11.33 -3.07
N MET A 52 4.95 -10.42 -3.62
CA MET A 52 6.15 -9.91 -2.96
C MET A 52 5.83 -8.88 -1.87
N SER A 53 4.74 -8.12 -2.00
CA SER A 53 4.31 -7.11 -1.01
C SER A 53 4.06 -7.70 0.40
N TYR A 54 3.76 -8.99 0.49
CA TYR A 54 3.64 -9.69 1.77
C TYR A 54 4.95 -9.68 2.59
N PHE A 55 6.12 -9.56 1.95
CA PHE A 55 7.40 -9.50 2.64
C PHE A 55 7.60 -8.20 3.42
N PRO A 56 7.58 -6.99 2.81
CA PRO A 56 7.68 -5.74 3.58
C PRO A 56 6.56 -5.61 4.61
N MET A 57 5.34 -6.07 4.30
CA MET A 57 4.25 -6.12 5.28
C MET A 57 4.57 -7.01 6.48
N SER A 58 5.17 -8.19 6.27
CA SER A 58 5.61 -9.08 7.35
C SER A 58 6.67 -8.42 8.24
N VAL A 59 7.61 -7.67 7.64
CA VAL A 59 8.62 -6.93 8.39
C VAL A 59 7.97 -5.84 9.25
N TYR A 60 7.03 -5.08 8.70
CA TYR A 60 6.29 -4.05 9.44
C TYR A 60 5.43 -4.63 10.56
N GLU A 61 4.70 -5.72 10.30
CA GLU A 61 3.86 -6.38 11.30
C GLU A 61 4.71 -7.03 12.42
N THR A 62 5.88 -7.59 12.08
CA THR A 62 6.84 -8.10 13.09
C THR A 62 7.39 -6.96 13.94
N TYR A 63 7.71 -5.83 13.32
CA TYR A 63 8.19 -4.65 14.04
C TYR A 63 7.11 -4.09 14.97
N ASN A 64 5.86 -3.98 14.49
CA ASN A 64 4.72 -3.53 15.29
C ASN A 64 4.49 -4.43 16.51
N TRP A 65 4.53 -5.75 16.32
CA TRP A 65 4.47 -6.71 17.41
C TRP A 65 5.60 -6.49 18.41
N GLY A 66 6.84 -6.32 17.93
CA GLY A 66 8.00 -6.04 18.80
C GLY A 66 7.84 -4.73 19.57
N PHE A 67 7.36 -3.67 18.93
CA PHE A 67 7.06 -2.39 19.56
C PHE A 67 6.03 -2.55 20.69
N GLU A 68 4.94 -3.28 20.45
CA GLU A 68 3.91 -3.56 21.46
C GLU A 68 4.42 -4.36 22.66
N LYS A 69 5.44 -5.21 22.48
CA LYS A 69 6.02 -6.02 23.57
C LYS A 69 7.14 -5.31 24.33
N LEU A 70 7.85 -4.39 23.67
CA LEU A 70 9.09 -3.79 24.19
C LEU A 70 8.94 -2.31 24.56
N SER A 71 7.83 -1.66 24.23
CA SER A 71 7.56 -0.29 24.64
C SER A 71 7.58 -0.15 26.15
N TYR A 72 8.15 0.96 26.63
CA TYR A 72 8.28 1.24 28.06
C TYR A 72 7.30 2.33 28.46
N ASP A 73 6.11 1.91 28.90
CA ASP A 73 4.96 2.82 29.05
C ASP A 73 4.63 3.19 30.50
N SER A 74 5.59 3.02 31.41
CA SER A 74 5.41 3.25 32.86
C SER A 74 5.15 4.72 33.24
N SER A 75 5.55 5.67 32.39
CA SER A 75 5.40 7.11 32.63
C SER A 75 5.14 7.87 31.32
N LYS A 76 4.61 9.10 31.41
CA LYS A 76 4.41 9.95 30.22
C LYS A 76 5.70 10.19 29.44
N LEU A 77 6.82 10.36 30.15
CA LEU A 77 8.13 10.60 29.54
C LEU A 77 8.65 9.35 28.82
N SER A 78 8.52 8.17 29.45
CA SER A 78 8.95 6.93 28.83
C SER A 78 8.12 6.57 27.59
N ARG A 79 6.79 6.77 27.65
CA ARG A 79 5.89 6.66 26.49
C ARG A 79 6.31 7.55 25.34
N PHE A 80 6.67 8.79 25.64
CA PHE A 80 7.16 9.72 24.63
C PHE A 80 8.45 9.21 23.96
N PHE A 81 9.39 8.67 24.74
CA PHE A 81 10.62 8.11 24.16
C PHE A 81 10.37 6.83 23.37
N SER A 82 9.48 5.93 23.84
CA SER A 82 9.06 4.77 23.07
C SER A 82 8.39 5.20 21.77
N TRP A 83 7.44 6.13 21.81
CA TRP A 83 6.83 6.73 20.63
C TRP A 83 7.87 7.30 19.66
N LEU A 84 8.78 8.14 20.15
CA LEU A 84 9.75 8.85 19.31
C LEU A 84 10.76 7.88 18.68
N ILE A 85 11.40 7.04 19.50
CA ILE A 85 12.48 6.16 19.04
C ILE A 85 11.89 4.95 18.33
N GLY A 86 11.03 4.19 19.03
CA GLY A 86 10.45 2.95 18.53
C GLY A 86 9.29 3.16 17.57
N GLY A 87 8.51 4.22 17.74
CA GLY A 87 7.35 4.50 16.88
C GLY A 87 7.64 5.39 15.68
N GLN A 88 8.71 6.21 15.69
CA GLN A 88 8.99 7.15 14.58
C GLN A 88 10.39 6.97 13.97
N ILE A 89 11.46 6.97 14.77
CA ILE A 89 12.85 6.99 14.24
C ILE A 89 13.28 5.63 13.68
N LEU A 90 13.19 4.55 14.47
CA LEU A 90 13.57 3.21 14.03
C LEU A 90 12.74 2.70 12.84
N PRO A 91 11.42 2.99 12.76
CA PRO A 91 10.64 2.71 11.57
C PRO A 91 11.19 3.34 10.30
N LEU A 92 11.81 4.54 10.34
CA LEU A 92 12.44 5.14 9.16
C LEU A 92 13.58 4.28 8.62
N TYR A 93 14.40 3.69 9.50
CA TYR A 93 15.47 2.77 9.09
C TYR A 93 14.90 1.51 8.44
N VAL A 94 13.94 0.86 9.10
CA VAL A 94 13.29 -0.36 8.58
C VAL A 94 12.59 -0.08 7.25
N HIS A 95 11.93 1.08 7.14
CA HIS A 95 11.28 1.54 5.94
C HIS A 95 12.27 1.79 4.80
N GLY A 96 13.40 2.46 5.06
CA GLY A 96 14.41 2.74 4.03
C GLY A 96 14.95 1.48 3.34
N VAL A 97 15.10 0.37 4.08
CA VAL A 97 15.47 -0.94 3.52
C VAL A 97 14.30 -1.55 2.73
N THR A 98 13.15 -1.73 3.39
CA THR A 98 11.99 -2.45 2.84
C THR A 98 11.36 -1.74 1.63
N ASN A 99 11.08 -0.44 1.75
CA ASN A 99 10.38 0.34 0.73
C ASN A 99 11.23 0.54 -0.51
N THR A 100 12.51 0.91 -0.34
CA THR A 100 13.41 1.07 -1.49
C THR A 100 13.61 -0.25 -2.23
N SER A 101 13.78 -1.38 -1.51
CA SER A 101 13.82 -2.68 -2.17
C SER A 101 12.54 -3.01 -2.93
N PHE A 102 11.37 -2.66 -2.38
CA PHE A 102 10.09 -2.92 -3.01
C PHE A 102 9.79 -1.96 -4.19
N HIS A 103 10.30 -0.73 -4.14
CA HIS A 103 10.34 0.22 -5.24
C HIS A 103 11.11 -0.37 -6.42
N GLU A 104 12.35 -0.82 -6.17
CA GLU A 104 13.19 -1.41 -7.22
C GLU A 104 12.58 -2.71 -7.78
N PHE A 105 11.96 -3.51 -6.93
CA PHE A 105 11.16 -4.66 -7.38
C PHE A 105 10.02 -4.25 -8.33
N GLY A 106 9.44 -3.06 -8.11
CA GLY A 106 8.45 -2.47 -9.01
C GLY A 106 9.00 -2.27 -10.43
N HIS A 107 10.22 -1.76 -10.59
CA HIS A 107 10.85 -1.70 -11.90
C HIS A 107 11.11 -3.09 -12.49
N ALA A 108 11.66 -4.00 -11.68
CA ALA A 108 11.99 -5.36 -12.11
C ALA A 108 10.77 -6.12 -12.65
N THR A 109 9.63 -6.02 -11.96
CA THR A 109 8.41 -6.71 -12.40
C THR A 109 7.88 -6.17 -13.71
N ARG A 110 8.01 -4.85 -13.95
CA ARG A 110 7.61 -4.20 -15.20
C ARG A 110 8.59 -4.52 -16.33
N ASP A 111 9.89 -4.54 -16.07
CA ASP A 111 10.89 -5.00 -17.05
C ASP A 111 10.55 -6.43 -17.52
N ARG A 112 10.28 -7.35 -16.57
CA ARG A 112 9.85 -8.72 -16.90
C ARG A 112 8.51 -8.80 -17.62
N ARG A 113 7.56 -7.91 -17.31
CA ARG A 113 6.30 -7.79 -18.06
C ARG A 113 6.58 -7.56 -19.55
N TYR A 114 7.57 -6.73 -19.90
CA TYR A 114 7.96 -6.46 -21.29
C TYR A 114 8.98 -7.45 -21.86
N GLY A 115 9.26 -8.56 -21.18
CA GLY A 115 10.09 -9.66 -21.68
C GLY A 115 11.58 -9.56 -21.33
N PHE A 116 11.99 -8.56 -20.54
CA PHE A 116 13.35 -8.46 -20.03
C PHE A 116 13.50 -9.39 -18.81
N ASN A 117 14.10 -10.57 -19.00
CA ASN A 117 14.20 -11.58 -17.94
C ASN A 117 15.47 -11.47 -17.09
N ASP A 118 16.55 -10.92 -17.66
CA ASP A 118 17.87 -10.81 -16.99
C ASP A 118 17.94 -9.54 -16.13
N ILE A 119 17.15 -9.49 -15.06
CA ILE A 119 17.11 -8.35 -14.15
C ILE A 119 18.30 -8.36 -13.20
N TYR A 120 18.89 -7.19 -12.96
CA TYR A 120 19.84 -6.97 -11.88
C TYR A 120 19.46 -5.73 -11.07
N TYR A 121 19.81 -5.76 -9.79
CA TYR A 121 19.63 -4.68 -8.83
C TYR A 121 21.00 -4.15 -8.38
N ARG A 122 21.09 -2.85 -8.15
CA ARG A 122 22.20 -2.18 -7.45
C ARG A 122 21.69 -1.75 -6.09
N PRO A 123 22.09 -2.43 -4.99
CA PRO A 123 21.57 -2.15 -3.66
C PRO A 123 21.93 -0.75 -3.14
N ASN A 124 23.01 -0.15 -3.67
CA ASN A 124 23.49 1.18 -3.36
C ASN A 124 24.21 1.77 -4.60
N ASP A 125 24.75 2.98 -4.49
CA ASP A 125 25.49 3.67 -5.56
C ASP A 125 26.85 3.02 -5.92
N SER A 126 27.14 1.80 -5.45
CA SER A 126 28.32 1.04 -5.83
C SER A 126 28.17 0.32 -7.18
N SER A 127 29.27 -0.21 -7.71
CA SER A 127 29.27 -1.07 -8.90
C SER A 127 28.74 -2.49 -8.63
N LYS A 128 28.44 -2.84 -7.38
CA LYS A 128 27.96 -4.18 -7.01
C LYS A 128 26.54 -4.38 -7.54
N THR A 129 26.33 -5.51 -8.22
CA THR A 129 25.02 -5.93 -8.68
C THR A 129 24.61 -7.24 -8.00
N VAL A 130 23.31 -7.41 -7.80
CA VAL A 130 22.69 -8.64 -7.30
C VAL A 130 21.50 -8.99 -8.19
N THR A 131 21.07 -10.25 -8.21
CA THR A 131 20.05 -10.74 -9.15
C THR A 131 18.71 -11.10 -8.48
N SER A 132 18.58 -10.87 -7.18
CA SER A 132 17.34 -11.11 -6.44
C SER A 132 16.99 -9.95 -5.51
N PHE A 133 15.69 -9.75 -5.32
CA PHE A 133 15.08 -8.85 -4.36
C PHE A 133 15.59 -9.12 -2.94
N PHE A 134 15.67 -10.38 -2.51
CA PHE A 134 16.14 -10.69 -1.16
C PHE A 134 17.61 -10.35 -0.97
N SER A 135 18.47 -10.65 -1.96
CA SER A 135 19.87 -10.20 -1.91
C SER A 135 19.95 -8.68 -1.84
N MET A 136 19.13 -7.97 -2.62
CA MET A 136 19.06 -6.52 -2.57
C MET A 136 18.64 -6.02 -1.18
N PHE A 137 17.56 -6.58 -0.62
CA PHE A 137 17.06 -6.26 0.71
C PHE A 137 18.12 -6.46 1.79
N PHE A 138 18.79 -7.62 1.79
CA PHE A 138 19.79 -7.93 2.82
C PHE A 138 21.04 -7.04 2.72
N GLU A 139 21.51 -6.74 1.51
CA GLU A 139 22.65 -5.83 1.31
C GLU A 139 22.33 -4.40 1.74
N ARG A 140 21.07 -3.97 1.61
CA ARG A 140 20.61 -2.65 2.03
C ARG A 140 20.52 -2.46 3.54
N PHE A 141 20.57 -3.50 4.37
CA PHE A 141 20.67 -3.29 5.83
C PHE A 141 21.90 -2.46 6.21
N ALA A 142 23.01 -2.60 5.48
CA ALA A 142 24.20 -1.78 5.72
C ALA A 142 24.07 -0.35 5.18
N THR A 143 23.15 -0.11 4.24
CA THR A 143 23.02 1.14 3.46
C THR A 143 21.53 1.52 3.27
N PRO A 144 20.76 1.69 4.36
CA PRO A 144 19.30 1.84 4.31
C PRO A 144 18.82 3.13 3.62
N PHE A 145 19.68 4.16 3.56
CA PHE A 145 19.35 5.50 3.05
C PHE A 145 20.04 5.83 1.72
N ASP A 146 20.87 4.92 1.20
CA ASP A 146 21.55 5.12 -0.08
C ASP A 146 20.52 4.95 -1.22
N GLY A 147 20.79 5.55 -2.38
CA GLY A 147 20.02 5.30 -3.60
C GLY A 147 20.05 3.83 -3.99
N ALA A 148 19.12 3.37 -4.82
CA ALA A 148 19.19 2.07 -5.45
C ALA A 148 18.84 2.20 -6.93
N SER A 149 19.08 1.15 -7.70
CA SER A 149 18.56 1.09 -9.06
C SER A 149 18.35 -0.33 -9.54
N THR A 150 17.43 -0.48 -10.47
CA THR A 150 17.15 -1.71 -11.20
C THR A 150 17.50 -1.51 -12.67
N GLY A 151 18.00 -2.56 -13.29
CA GLY A 151 18.26 -2.54 -14.73
C GLY A 151 18.13 -3.91 -15.36
N ALA A 152 18.03 -3.88 -16.68
CA ALA A 152 18.05 -5.06 -17.54
C ALA A 152 18.95 -4.81 -18.76
N PRO A 153 19.71 -5.81 -19.24
CA PRO A 153 20.39 -5.75 -20.53
C PRO A 153 19.40 -5.45 -21.66
N ASN A 154 19.84 -4.72 -22.68
CA ASN A 154 19.07 -4.40 -23.89
C ASN A 154 17.78 -3.57 -23.68
N ARG A 155 17.57 -2.97 -22.51
CA ARG A 155 16.42 -2.07 -22.27
C ARG A 155 16.30 -0.91 -23.27
N GLY A 156 17.40 -0.50 -23.90
CA GLY A 156 17.43 0.59 -24.89
C GLY A 156 16.59 0.38 -26.16
N THR A 157 15.95 -0.78 -26.33
CA THR A 157 15.02 -1.08 -27.44
C THR A 157 13.53 -1.05 -27.03
N ALA A 158 13.21 -0.68 -25.79
CA ALA A 158 11.83 -0.57 -25.34
C ALA A 158 11.10 0.58 -26.07
N ASP A 159 9.81 0.41 -26.34
CA ASP A 159 8.97 1.51 -26.82
C ASP A 159 8.64 2.51 -25.69
N ASP A 160 8.05 3.65 -26.07
CA ASP A 160 7.75 4.73 -25.14
C ASP A 160 6.78 4.33 -24.02
N GLU A 161 5.83 3.45 -24.33
CA GLU A 161 4.85 2.93 -23.36
C GLU A 161 5.53 2.02 -22.33
N ALA A 162 6.38 1.10 -22.80
CA ALA A 162 7.13 0.20 -21.95
C ALA A 162 8.08 0.95 -21.01
N ASP A 163 8.86 1.90 -21.53
CA ASP A 163 9.76 2.70 -20.69
C ASP A 163 9.00 3.51 -19.63
N PHE A 164 7.84 4.06 -20.00
CA PHE A 164 6.95 4.74 -19.07
C PHE A 164 6.47 3.81 -17.95
N VAL A 165 5.88 2.66 -18.30
CA VAL A 165 5.33 1.71 -17.31
C VAL A 165 6.42 1.16 -16.40
N ILE A 166 7.62 0.93 -16.93
CA ILE A 166 8.77 0.49 -16.13
C ILE A 166 9.14 1.57 -15.12
N SER A 167 9.33 2.83 -15.54
CA SER A 167 9.67 3.92 -14.61
C SER A 167 8.55 4.25 -13.62
N ALA A 168 7.28 4.05 -13.98
CA ALA A 168 6.16 4.20 -13.05
C ALA A 168 6.12 3.09 -11.98
N GLY A 169 6.70 1.92 -12.28
CA GLY A 169 6.64 0.72 -11.46
C GLY A 169 7.09 0.93 -10.02
N GLY A 170 8.22 1.59 -9.79
CA GLY A 170 8.74 1.84 -8.45
C GLY A 170 7.86 2.74 -7.60
N MET A 171 7.50 3.92 -8.14
CA MET A 171 6.61 4.86 -7.44
C MET A 171 5.22 4.26 -7.18
N ASN A 172 4.67 3.51 -8.13
CA ASN A 172 3.39 2.82 -7.94
C ASN A 172 3.46 1.73 -6.87
N ASN A 173 4.60 1.04 -6.72
CA ASN A 173 4.79 0.03 -5.67
C ASN A 173 4.82 0.65 -4.27
N GLU A 174 5.39 1.84 -4.10
CA GLU A 174 5.34 2.53 -2.80
C GLU A 174 3.91 2.91 -2.41
N ILE A 175 3.13 3.41 -3.38
CA ILE A 175 1.72 3.71 -3.14
C ILE A 175 0.93 2.43 -2.85
N LEU A 176 1.21 1.34 -3.56
CA LEU A 176 0.64 0.02 -3.25
C LEU A 176 0.96 -0.41 -1.82
N LEU A 177 2.20 -0.23 -1.35
CA LEU A 177 2.57 -0.55 0.03
C LEU A 177 1.79 0.30 1.03
N SER A 178 1.64 1.61 0.78
CA SER A 178 0.81 2.50 1.62
C SER A 178 -0.66 2.06 1.67
N LYS A 179 -1.20 1.57 0.55
CA LYS A 179 -2.56 1.03 0.44
C LYS A 179 -2.72 -0.25 1.24
N LEU A 180 -1.78 -1.18 1.15
CA LEU A 180 -1.81 -2.43 1.91
C LEU A 180 -1.70 -2.20 3.43
N ILE A 181 -0.92 -1.21 3.86
CA ILE A 181 -0.89 -0.79 5.28
C ILE A 181 -2.28 -0.32 5.72
N ALA A 182 -2.93 0.54 4.93
CA ALA A 182 -4.26 1.05 5.22
C ALA A 182 -5.33 -0.06 5.21
N GLU A 183 -5.34 -0.92 4.18
CA GLU A 183 -6.26 -2.08 4.10
C GLU A 183 -6.11 -3.00 5.32
N ARG A 184 -4.87 -3.28 5.74
CA ARG A 184 -4.64 -4.04 6.97
C ARG A 184 -5.20 -3.30 8.20
N ILE A 185 -5.01 -1.99 8.32
CA ILE A 185 -5.57 -1.21 9.45
C ILE A 185 -7.10 -1.31 9.47
N HIS A 186 -7.70 -1.24 8.28
CA HIS A 186 -9.13 -1.36 8.05
C HIS A 186 -9.70 -2.75 8.39
N GLU A 187 -8.93 -3.82 8.21
CA GLU A 187 -9.38 -5.20 8.42
C GLU A 187 -9.01 -5.78 9.78
N ARG A 188 -7.80 -5.46 10.27
CA ARG A 188 -7.17 -6.11 11.42
C ARG A 188 -6.68 -5.12 12.50
N GLY A 189 -6.77 -3.83 12.23
CA GLY A 189 -6.23 -2.77 13.09
C GLY A 189 -4.77 -2.41 12.77
N GLY A 190 -4.33 -1.29 13.32
CA GLY A 190 -2.97 -0.77 13.20
C GLY A 190 -2.25 -0.67 14.54
N SER A 191 -1.02 -0.19 14.47
CA SER A 191 -0.12 0.06 15.58
C SER A 191 0.58 1.42 15.40
N VAL A 192 1.12 1.96 16.49
CA VAL A 192 1.80 3.26 16.52
C VAL A 192 2.85 3.44 15.41
N PRO A 193 3.75 2.47 15.14
CA PRO A 193 4.80 2.63 14.12
C PRO A 193 4.28 2.76 12.69
N ASP A 194 3.03 2.36 12.44
CA ASP A 194 2.44 2.40 11.10
C ASP A 194 2.29 3.81 10.54
N LEU A 195 2.23 4.83 11.40
CA LEU A 195 2.21 6.22 10.93
C LEU A 195 3.43 6.52 10.08
N SER A 196 4.62 6.10 10.53
CA SER A 196 5.85 6.28 9.78
C SER A 196 5.85 5.44 8.50
N TYR A 197 5.52 4.15 8.58
CA TYR A 197 5.52 3.29 7.39
C TYR A 197 4.57 3.80 6.31
N TYR A 198 3.35 4.17 6.72
CA TYR A 198 2.33 4.71 5.84
C TYR A 198 2.77 6.03 5.19
N LEU A 199 3.23 7.00 5.99
CA LEU A 199 3.61 8.32 5.48
C LEU A 199 4.80 8.25 4.55
N ASN A 200 5.83 7.48 4.88
CA ASN A 200 7.01 7.40 4.02
C ASN A 200 6.70 6.70 2.69
N SER A 201 5.91 5.62 2.70
CA SER A 201 5.46 4.97 1.46
C SER A 201 4.60 5.91 0.60
N LYS A 202 3.76 6.74 1.24
CA LYS A 202 2.81 7.62 0.54
C LYS A 202 3.45 8.90 0.01
N LEU A 203 4.46 9.42 0.72
CA LEU A 203 5.18 10.66 0.38
C LEU A 203 6.55 10.42 -0.28
N GLY A 204 7.04 9.18 -0.38
CA GLY A 204 8.25 8.85 -1.13
C GLY A 204 8.20 9.38 -2.58
N PRO A 205 7.14 9.05 -3.34
CA PRO A 205 6.90 9.60 -4.68
C PRO A 205 6.86 11.13 -4.76
N TYR A 206 6.30 11.79 -3.73
CA TYR A 206 6.37 13.25 -3.59
C TYR A 206 7.82 13.72 -3.45
N GLY A 207 8.58 13.10 -2.54
CA GLY A 207 9.99 13.41 -2.28
C GLY A 207 10.85 13.37 -3.55
N TYR A 208 10.77 12.29 -4.33
CA TYR A 208 11.51 12.19 -5.61
C TYR A 208 11.13 13.30 -6.58
N SER A 209 9.84 13.65 -6.63
CA SER A 209 9.32 14.67 -7.54
C SER A 209 9.74 16.09 -7.17
N THR A 210 10.22 16.33 -5.94
CA THR A 210 10.76 17.64 -5.51
C THR A 210 12.23 17.86 -5.88
N SER A 211 12.96 16.80 -6.20
CA SER A 211 14.34 16.92 -6.67
C SER A 211 14.37 17.63 -8.02
N ASP A 212 15.30 18.55 -8.24
CA ASP A 212 15.55 19.17 -9.55
C ASP A 212 16.47 18.32 -10.45
N SER A 213 16.78 17.09 -10.03
CA SER A 213 17.62 16.18 -10.82
C SER A 213 17.02 15.95 -12.20
N LYS A 214 17.82 16.08 -13.25
CA LYS A 214 17.45 15.74 -14.64
C LYS A 214 17.60 14.25 -14.94
N THR A 215 17.62 13.41 -13.91
CA THR A 215 17.73 11.96 -13.97
C THR A 215 16.77 11.32 -12.95
N GLY A 216 16.57 10.01 -13.05
CA GLY A 216 15.65 9.26 -12.18
C GLY A 216 14.22 9.19 -12.74
N ASP A 217 13.34 8.51 -12.00
CA ASP A 217 11.99 8.19 -12.49
C ASP A 217 11.11 9.42 -12.74
N PRO A 218 11.08 10.46 -11.88
CA PRO A 218 10.25 11.63 -12.15
C PRO A 218 10.58 12.32 -13.48
N GLU A 219 11.85 12.36 -13.89
CA GLU A 219 12.22 12.93 -15.21
C GLU A 219 11.74 12.05 -16.36
N ARG A 220 11.97 10.73 -16.24
CA ARG A 220 11.57 9.76 -17.26
C ARG A 220 10.06 9.75 -17.43
N LEU A 221 9.31 9.90 -16.35
CA LEU A 221 7.85 9.96 -16.35
C LEU A 221 7.32 11.23 -17.00
N VAL A 222 7.87 12.41 -16.67
CA VAL A 222 7.49 13.67 -17.35
C VAL A 222 7.82 13.60 -18.83
N SER A 223 9.02 13.12 -19.17
CA SER A 223 9.42 12.93 -20.57
C SER A 223 8.52 11.92 -21.29
N GLY A 224 8.16 10.82 -20.63
CA GLY A 224 7.27 9.79 -21.15
C GLY A 224 5.87 10.32 -21.40
N TYR A 225 5.29 11.07 -20.46
CA TYR A 225 4.01 11.75 -20.68
C TYR A 225 4.06 12.70 -21.87
N SER A 226 5.13 13.50 -21.99
CA SER A 226 5.32 14.40 -23.14
C SER A 226 5.36 13.63 -24.48
N ARG A 227 6.06 12.47 -24.53
CA ARG A 227 6.07 11.58 -25.71
C ARG A 227 4.69 10.99 -26.01
N LEU A 228 3.90 10.71 -24.99
CA LEU A 228 2.51 10.28 -25.09
C LEU A 228 1.52 11.43 -25.37
N GLY A 229 2.02 12.65 -25.63
CA GLY A 229 1.20 13.82 -25.96
C GLY A 229 0.49 14.47 -24.76
N LYS A 230 0.93 14.17 -23.54
CA LYS A 230 0.33 14.64 -22.28
C LYS A 230 1.22 15.69 -21.62
N ASN A 231 0.63 16.83 -21.25
CA ASN A 231 1.34 17.90 -20.56
C ASN A 231 1.26 17.72 -19.04
N ILE A 232 1.93 16.70 -18.52
CA ILE A 232 1.94 16.35 -17.10
C ILE A 232 3.34 16.60 -16.54
N THR A 233 3.42 17.32 -15.42
CA THR A 233 4.66 17.79 -14.82
C THR A 233 4.92 17.17 -13.45
N ARG A 234 6.15 17.34 -12.92
CA ARG A 234 6.48 16.94 -11.55
C ARG A 234 5.63 17.66 -10.50
N LYS A 235 5.21 18.89 -10.79
CA LYS A 235 4.34 19.65 -9.89
C LYS A 235 2.97 18.99 -9.77
N ASP A 236 2.47 18.38 -10.85
CA ASP A 236 1.22 17.64 -10.83
C ASP A 236 1.38 16.38 -9.97
N PHE A 237 2.49 15.64 -10.10
CA PHE A 237 2.82 14.54 -9.19
C PHE A 237 2.79 14.99 -7.73
N GLN A 238 3.51 16.06 -7.41
CA GLN A 238 3.59 16.60 -6.05
C GLN A 238 2.21 16.93 -5.49
N ASN A 239 1.38 17.65 -6.26
CA ASN A 239 0.04 18.06 -5.84
C ASN A 239 -0.85 16.84 -5.58
N HIS A 240 -0.84 15.86 -6.47
CA HIS A 240 -1.67 14.66 -6.33
C HIS A 240 -1.22 13.77 -5.17
N TYR A 241 0.08 13.63 -4.89
CA TYR A 241 0.57 12.86 -3.74
C TYR A 241 0.29 13.56 -2.41
N LEU A 242 0.40 14.89 -2.34
CA LEU A 242 0.01 15.65 -1.14
C LEU A 242 -1.50 15.55 -0.90
N PHE A 243 -2.31 15.73 -1.96
CA PHE A 243 -3.75 15.57 -1.87
C PHE A 243 -4.12 14.19 -1.35
N SER A 244 -3.62 13.12 -1.97
CA SER A 244 -3.98 11.76 -1.58
C SER A 244 -3.53 11.43 -0.16
N THR A 245 -2.39 11.97 0.31
CA THR A 245 -1.94 11.81 1.69
C THR A 245 -2.87 12.49 2.69
N PHE A 246 -3.13 13.79 2.52
CA PHE A 246 -3.89 14.56 3.52
C PHE A 246 -5.40 14.39 3.43
N ALA A 247 -5.93 13.97 2.29
CA ALA A 247 -7.37 13.67 2.16
C ALA A 247 -7.72 12.28 2.73
N SER A 248 -6.74 11.40 2.96
CA SER A 248 -6.98 10.02 3.38
C SER A 248 -7.40 9.89 4.85
N GLY A 249 -8.47 9.14 5.11
CA GLY A 249 -8.96 8.81 6.44
C GLY A 249 -7.95 8.06 7.32
N THR A 250 -7.13 7.18 6.72
CA THR A 250 -6.10 6.43 7.42
C THR A 250 -5.02 7.35 7.99
N PHE A 251 -4.68 8.45 7.33
CA PHE A 251 -3.76 9.45 7.87
C PHE A 251 -4.26 10.00 9.22
N TYR A 252 -5.52 10.38 9.29
CA TYR A 252 -6.12 10.90 10.52
C TYR A 252 -6.31 9.82 11.59
N SER A 253 -6.62 8.59 11.19
CA SER A 253 -6.72 7.44 12.10
C SER A 253 -5.37 7.18 12.77
N LEU A 254 -4.28 7.17 12.00
CA LEU A 254 -2.92 6.98 12.50
C LEU A 254 -2.46 8.15 13.38
N LEU A 255 -2.75 9.39 12.98
CA LEU A 255 -2.43 10.58 13.79
C LEU A 255 -3.15 10.54 15.14
N TRP A 256 -4.45 10.24 15.15
CA TRP A 256 -5.22 10.12 16.37
C TRP A 256 -4.74 8.97 17.26
N GLY A 257 -4.47 7.81 16.66
CA GLY A 257 -3.93 6.66 17.39
C GLY A 257 -2.57 6.94 18.06
N ASN A 258 -1.71 7.72 17.41
CA ASN A 258 -0.45 8.17 18.01
C ASN A 258 -0.66 9.15 19.18
N ILE A 259 -1.64 10.06 19.07
CA ILE A 259 -2.02 10.95 20.17
C ILE A 259 -2.59 10.15 21.35
N ASP A 260 -3.43 9.16 21.07
CA ASP A 260 -4.04 8.28 22.07
C ASP A 260 -2.98 7.43 22.78
N TYR A 261 -1.99 6.91 22.05
CA TYR A 261 -0.84 6.24 22.66
C TYR A 261 -0.11 7.13 23.67
N LEU A 262 0.23 8.37 23.29
CA LEU A 262 0.95 9.30 24.17
C LEU A 262 0.14 9.66 25.44
N ARG A 263 -1.19 9.67 25.35
CA ARG A 263 -2.09 10.01 26.46
C ARG A 263 -2.43 8.81 27.34
N ASN A 264 -2.75 7.68 26.72
CA ASN A 264 -3.44 6.56 27.33
C ASN A 264 -2.70 5.21 27.17
N SER A 265 -1.50 5.19 26.60
CA SER A 265 -0.72 3.97 26.30
C SER A 265 -1.44 3.00 25.36
N GLN A 266 -2.37 3.48 24.54
CA GLN A 266 -3.07 2.63 23.57
C GLN A 266 -2.20 2.44 22.33
N HIS A 267 -1.61 1.26 22.16
CA HIS A 267 -0.78 0.94 21.00
C HIS A 267 -1.59 0.77 19.72
N ARG A 268 -2.83 0.31 19.87
CA ARG A 268 -3.66 -0.16 18.77
C ARG A 268 -4.42 0.99 18.16
N ILE A 269 -4.44 1.02 16.84
CA ILE A 269 -5.10 2.06 16.05
C ILE A 269 -6.29 1.43 15.34
N LYS A 270 -7.46 2.06 15.47
CA LYS A 270 -8.66 1.69 14.73
C LYS A 270 -8.94 2.74 13.65
N PRO A 271 -9.51 2.34 12.50
CA PRO A 271 -10.00 3.30 11.52
C PRO A 271 -11.06 4.22 12.11
N LEU A 272 -10.98 5.51 11.79
CA LEU A 272 -12.07 6.44 12.05
C LEU A 272 -13.27 6.08 11.17
N SER A 273 -14.45 6.00 11.79
CA SER A 273 -15.70 5.67 11.10
C SER A 273 -16.87 6.54 11.56
N LEU A 274 -17.85 6.72 10.68
CA LEU A 274 -19.10 7.44 10.93
C LEU A 274 -20.26 6.62 10.36
N GLY A 275 -21.19 6.19 11.22
CA GLY A 275 -22.36 5.40 10.78
C GLY A 275 -21.99 4.09 10.09
N GLY A 276 -20.90 3.44 10.50
CA GLY A 276 -20.38 2.20 9.90
C GLY A 276 -19.52 2.40 8.64
N PHE A 277 -19.46 3.61 8.09
CA PHE A 277 -18.55 3.94 6.99
C PHE A 277 -17.20 4.37 7.53
N THR A 278 -16.11 3.86 6.96
CA THR A 278 -14.78 4.40 7.23
C THR A 278 -14.63 5.76 6.55
N LEU A 279 -13.75 6.62 7.05
CA LEU A 279 -13.31 7.77 6.25
C LEU A 279 -12.64 7.25 4.95
N PRO A 280 -12.85 7.92 3.81
CA PRO A 280 -12.30 7.46 2.53
C PRO A 280 -10.78 7.61 2.49
N ASP A 281 -10.09 6.66 1.87
CA ASP A 281 -8.67 6.77 1.55
C ASP A 281 -8.47 7.08 0.08
N PHE A 282 -7.40 7.83 -0.22
CA PHE A 282 -7.06 8.25 -1.56
C PHE A 282 -5.66 7.76 -1.95
N TYR A 283 -5.49 7.25 -3.15
CA TYR A 283 -4.21 6.74 -3.66
C TYR A 283 -3.96 7.28 -5.06
N THR A 284 -2.80 7.90 -5.26
CA THR A 284 -2.42 8.45 -6.56
C THR A 284 -1.54 7.45 -7.29
N TYR A 285 -1.86 7.14 -8.54
CA TYR A 285 -1.03 6.28 -9.37
C TYR A 285 -0.68 6.94 -10.70
N LEU A 286 0.41 6.46 -11.29
CA LEU A 286 0.87 6.88 -12.61
C LEU A 286 0.57 5.78 -13.62
N ASN A 287 -0.13 6.12 -14.68
CA ASN A 287 -0.52 5.21 -15.75
C ASN A 287 -0.22 5.84 -17.11
N THR A 288 -0.12 5.05 -18.17
CA THR A 288 0.11 5.55 -19.54
C THR A 288 -0.98 6.53 -19.97
N LYS A 289 -2.21 6.33 -19.49
CA LYS A 289 -3.37 7.21 -19.68
C LYS A 289 -3.30 8.51 -18.88
N GLY A 290 -2.45 8.63 -17.87
CA GLY A 290 -2.36 9.82 -17.02
C GLY A 290 -2.21 9.54 -15.54
N ILE A 291 -2.29 10.61 -14.74
CA ILE A 291 -2.32 10.52 -13.28
C ILE A 291 -3.74 10.13 -12.86
N SER A 292 -3.86 8.99 -12.18
CA SER A 292 -5.11 8.58 -11.56
C SER A 292 -5.12 8.85 -10.07
N THR A 293 -6.33 9.03 -9.51
CA THR A 293 -6.54 8.96 -8.07
C THR A 293 -7.69 8.00 -7.79
N GLU A 294 -7.39 6.99 -6.98
CA GLU A 294 -8.32 6.00 -6.45
C GLU A 294 -8.86 6.48 -5.11
N ALA A 295 -10.18 6.51 -4.94
CA ALA A 295 -10.86 6.71 -3.67
C ALA A 295 -11.45 5.38 -3.20
N VAL A 296 -11.09 4.95 -1.98
CA VAL A 296 -11.52 3.68 -1.38
C VAL A 296 -12.36 3.97 -0.14
N LEU A 297 -13.54 3.36 -0.09
CA LEU A 297 -14.48 3.45 1.02
C LEU A 297 -14.85 2.05 1.50
N HIS A 298 -14.97 1.88 2.82
CA HIS A 298 -15.48 0.65 3.41
C HIS A 298 -16.73 0.91 4.25
N TYR A 299 -17.63 -0.06 4.27
CA TYR A 299 -18.81 -0.08 5.12
C TYR A 299 -18.88 -1.40 5.89
N GLN A 300 -18.96 -1.32 7.21
CA GLN A 300 -19.20 -2.48 8.06
C GLN A 300 -20.71 -2.78 8.08
N ALA A 301 -21.13 -3.78 7.31
CA ALA A 301 -22.54 -4.16 7.22
C ALA A 301 -22.99 -5.02 8.42
N THR A 302 -22.14 -5.95 8.84
CA THR A 302 -22.30 -6.78 10.05
C THR A 302 -20.91 -7.09 10.60
N GLU A 303 -20.77 -7.72 11.78
CA GLU A 303 -19.46 -8.14 12.30
C GLU A 303 -18.68 -9.06 11.33
N ASN A 304 -19.39 -9.80 10.47
CA ASN A 304 -18.82 -10.79 9.55
C ASN A 304 -18.77 -10.33 8.09
N ILE A 305 -19.37 -9.18 7.77
CA ILE A 305 -19.50 -8.69 6.39
C ILE A 305 -19.07 -7.25 6.32
N LYS A 306 -18.06 -7.01 5.49
CA LYS A 306 -17.58 -5.68 5.14
C LYS A 306 -17.67 -5.49 3.63
N LEU A 307 -18.21 -4.34 3.23
CA LEU A 307 -18.33 -3.96 1.83
C LEU A 307 -17.27 -2.91 1.51
N GLY A 308 -16.51 -3.12 0.45
CA GLY A 308 -15.56 -2.17 -0.10
C GLY A 308 -16.06 -1.61 -1.43
N LEU A 309 -15.82 -0.33 -1.66
CA LEU A 309 -16.00 0.29 -2.96
C LEU A 309 -14.80 1.17 -3.25
N SER A 310 -14.15 0.89 -4.37
CA SER A 310 -13.12 1.75 -4.94
C SER A 310 -13.63 2.42 -6.22
N TYR A 311 -13.32 3.71 -6.37
CA TYR A 311 -13.50 4.47 -7.61
C TYR A 311 -12.19 5.16 -7.97
N GLU A 312 -11.64 4.82 -9.12
CA GLU A 312 -10.40 5.38 -9.64
C GLU A 312 -10.66 6.12 -10.95
N ARG A 313 -10.14 7.33 -11.06
CA ARG A 313 -10.31 8.18 -12.24
C ARG A 313 -8.99 8.79 -12.66
N ILE A 314 -8.78 8.95 -13.97
CA ILE A 314 -7.71 9.79 -14.52
C ILE A 314 -8.13 11.26 -14.42
N TYR A 315 -7.39 12.03 -13.62
CA TYR A 315 -7.64 13.46 -13.42
C TYR A 315 -6.85 14.32 -14.38
N GLU A 316 -5.63 13.91 -14.71
CA GLU A 316 -4.76 14.57 -15.68
C GLU A 316 -4.37 13.55 -16.76
N GLY A 317 -4.87 13.72 -17.98
CA GLY A 317 -4.63 12.80 -19.11
C GLY A 317 -5.91 12.39 -19.84
N ASP A 318 -5.93 11.15 -20.32
CA ASP A 318 -7.03 10.56 -21.09
C ASP A 318 -8.18 10.15 -20.16
N SER A 319 -9.42 10.45 -20.54
CA SER A 319 -10.59 10.13 -19.72
C SER A 319 -10.75 8.61 -19.55
N TYR A 320 -10.61 8.13 -18.31
CA TYR A 320 -10.84 6.74 -17.95
C TYR A 320 -11.35 6.67 -16.51
N ASP A 321 -12.38 5.85 -16.31
CA ASP A 321 -12.97 5.58 -14.99
C ASP A 321 -12.85 4.09 -14.67
N GLN A 322 -12.66 3.76 -13.41
CA GLN A 322 -12.63 2.38 -12.92
C GLN A 322 -13.39 2.29 -11.61
N ILE A 323 -14.25 1.27 -11.49
CA ILE A 323 -14.99 0.97 -10.28
C ILE A 323 -14.62 -0.44 -9.84
N SER A 324 -14.28 -0.60 -8.57
CA SER A 324 -13.92 -1.90 -8.01
C SER A 324 -14.69 -2.20 -6.72
N PRO A 325 -15.88 -2.83 -6.80
CA PRO A 325 -16.58 -3.28 -5.62
C PRO A 325 -15.92 -4.54 -5.04
N GLU A 326 -15.96 -4.64 -3.73
CA GLU A 326 -15.36 -5.72 -2.95
C GLU A 326 -16.30 -6.15 -1.83
N ILE A 327 -16.29 -7.44 -1.52
CA ILE A 327 -17.01 -7.98 -0.36
C ILE A 327 -16.00 -8.79 0.43
N LEU A 328 -15.83 -8.48 1.71
CA LEU A 328 -15.09 -9.29 2.65
C LEU A 328 -16.09 -10.01 3.55
N PHE A 329 -16.11 -11.34 3.43
CA PHE A 329 -16.86 -12.22 4.29
C PHE A 329 -15.89 -12.92 5.26
N GLN A 330 -16.17 -12.83 6.55
CA GLN A 330 -15.37 -13.44 7.61
C GLN A 330 -16.26 -14.34 8.47
N ILE A 331 -15.80 -15.56 8.71
CA ILE A 331 -16.39 -16.48 9.67
C ILE A 331 -15.35 -16.74 10.75
N ASN A 332 -15.66 -16.32 11.97
CA ASN A 332 -14.93 -16.73 13.16
C ASN A 332 -15.59 -18.00 13.69
N ASN A 333 -14.92 -19.14 13.53
CA ASN A 333 -15.43 -20.44 13.94
C ASN A 333 -14.66 -20.94 15.16
N GLN A 334 -15.34 -21.24 16.26
CA GLN A 334 -14.72 -21.87 17.42
C GLN A 334 -14.66 -23.40 17.29
N SER A 335 -14.62 -23.92 16.06
CA SER A 335 -14.42 -25.35 15.78
C SER A 335 -12.99 -25.78 16.15
N HIS A 336 -12.80 -27.07 16.43
CA HIS A 336 -11.51 -27.60 16.91
C HIS A 336 -10.32 -27.40 15.96
N TYR A 337 -10.53 -27.17 14.65
CA TYR A 337 -9.44 -27.12 13.67
C TYR A 337 -9.28 -25.76 12.98
N ILE A 338 -10.38 -25.09 12.63
CA ILE A 338 -10.37 -23.81 11.94
C ILE A 338 -10.87 -22.75 12.91
N LYS A 339 -10.02 -21.74 13.15
CA LYS A 339 -10.29 -20.56 13.97
C LYS A 339 -11.04 -19.51 13.15
N ASN A 340 -10.49 -19.14 11.99
CA ASN A 340 -11.07 -18.12 11.13
C ASN A 340 -11.05 -18.57 9.67
N TYR A 341 -12.05 -18.14 8.90
CA TYR A 341 -12.12 -18.29 7.46
C TYR A 341 -12.54 -16.96 6.84
N SER A 342 -11.90 -16.55 5.74
CA SER A 342 -12.28 -15.36 5.00
C SER A 342 -12.37 -15.62 3.50
N LEU A 343 -13.31 -14.93 2.85
CA LEU A 343 -13.50 -14.91 1.42
C LEU A 343 -13.65 -13.45 0.98
N LYS A 344 -12.82 -13.03 0.04
CA LYS A 344 -12.71 -11.63 -0.43
C LYS A 344 -12.73 -11.56 -1.96
N PRO A 345 -13.91 -11.67 -2.60
CA PRO A 345 -14.06 -11.36 -4.02
C PRO A 345 -14.00 -9.86 -4.28
N GLN A 346 -13.34 -9.50 -5.37
CA GLN A 346 -13.26 -8.14 -5.90
C GLN A 346 -13.46 -8.19 -7.41
N LEU A 347 -14.34 -7.32 -7.91
CA LEU A 347 -14.51 -7.10 -9.35
C LEU A 347 -13.82 -5.78 -9.71
N VAL A 348 -13.22 -5.69 -10.90
CA VAL A 348 -12.68 -4.45 -11.45
C VAL A 348 -13.37 -4.16 -12.77
N ILE A 349 -14.01 -3.00 -12.86
CA ILE A 349 -14.77 -2.56 -14.04
C ILE A 349 -14.15 -1.25 -14.53
N GLY A 350 -13.39 -1.32 -15.61
CA GLY A 350 -12.87 -0.17 -16.34
C GLY A 350 -13.85 0.30 -17.40
N ILE A 351 -14.04 1.61 -17.51
CA ILE A 351 -15.02 2.26 -18.38
C ILE A 351 -14.29 3.33 -19.20
N GLU A 352 -14.34 3.17 -20.52
CA GLU A 352 -13.79 4.10 -21.50
C GLU A 352 -14.77 4.16 -22.67
N SER A 353 -15.09 5.35 -23.20
CA SER A 353 -16.09 5.61 -24.25
C SER A 353 -16.47 4.41 -25.15
N GLY A 354 -17.52 3.66 -24.76
CA GLY A 354 -18.07 2.53 -25.53
C GLY A 354 -17.41 1.16 -25.31
N ARG A 355 -16.40 1.07 -24.45
CA ARG A 355 -15.70 -0.15 -24.04
C ARG A 355 -15.80 -0.36 -22.52
N VAL A 356 -15.99 -1.61 -22.13
CA VAL A 356 -15.92 -2.06 -20.74
C VAL A 356 -14.79 -3.08 -20.63
N ASP A 357 -13.83 -2.81 -19.76
CA ASP A 357 -12.70 -3.69 -19.46
C ASP A 357 -12.94 -4.35 -18.09
N LEU A 358 -13.02 -5.69 -18.05
CA LEU A 358 -13.26 -6.43 -16.81
C LEU A 358 -11.97 -7.06 -16.28
N GLY A 359 -11.76 -6.99 -14.98
CA GLY A 359 -10.72 -7.67 -14.22
C GLY A 359 -11.27 -8.10 -12.86
N GLY A 360 -10.44 -8.67 -11.99
CA GLY A 360 -10.88 -8.97 -10.63
C GLY A 360 -9.99 -9.96 -9.91
N SER A 361 -10.30 -10.22 -8.65
CA SER A 361 -9.63 -11.23 -7.86
C SER A 361 -10.56 -11.91 -6.87
N VAL A 362 -10.15 -13.08 -6.39
CA VAL A 362 -10.77 -13.75 -5.25
C VAL A 362 -9.65 -14.21 -4.34
N LEU A 363 -9.65 -13.71 -3.10
CA LEU A 363 -8.77 -14.18 -2.02
C LEU A 363 -9.57 -15.03 -1.04
N VAL A 364 -9.01 -16.17 -0.66
CA VAL A 364 -9.50 -17.02 0.41
C VAL A 364 -8.41 -17.19 1.44
N GLU A 365 -8.73 -17.03 2.73
CA GLU A 365 -7.82 -17.35 3.82
C GLU A 365 -8.49 -18.29 4.83
N ALA A 366 -7.68 -19.13 5.46
CA ALA A 366 -8.09 -19.93 6.59
C ALA A 366 -6.99 -19.91 7.66
N THR A 367 -7.36 -19.71 8.92
CA THR A 367 -6.45 -19.76 10.06
C THR A 367 -6.85 -20.91 10.98
N THR A 368 -5.87 -21.70 11.40
CA THR A 368 -6.04 -22.80 12.35
C THR A 368 -6.04 -22.31 13.79
N GLN A 369 -6.41 -23.17 14.74
CA GLN A 369 -6.29 -22.88 16.18
C GLN A 369 -4.84 -22.74 16.66
N LEU A 370 -3.85 -23.17 15.88
CA LEU A 370 -2.42 -23.02 16.17
C LEU A 370 -1.84 -21.71 15.62
N ASP A 371 -2.70 -20.76 15.23
CA ASP A 371 -2.31 -19.48 14.66
C ASP A 371 -1.47 -19.57 13.37
N VAL A 372 -1.49 -20.75 12.73
CA VAL A 372 -1.00 -20.97 11.37
C VAL A 372 -2.16 -20.81 10.40
N GLY A 373 -1.99 -19.97 9.39
CA GLY A 373 -2.96 -19.78 8.32
C GLY A 373 -2.41 -20.06 6.94
N MET A 374 -3.33 -20.20 5.99
CA MET A 374 -3.06 -20.38 4.58
C MET A 374 -3.91 -19.40 3.78
N PHE A 375 -3.42 -19.04 2.61
CA PHE A 375 -4.18 -18.23 1.67
C PHE A 375 -4.03 -18.72 0.23
N LEU A 376 -5.06 -18.45 -0.55
CA LEU A 376 -5.09 -18.66 -1.99
C LEU A 376 -5.77 -17.44 -2.63
N LYS A 377 -5.10 -16.79 -3.57
CA LYS A 377 -5.61 -15.68 -4.34
C LYS A 377 -5.50 -15.99 -5.83
N TYR A 378 -6.61 -15.85 -6.53
CA TYR A 378 -6.62 -15.83 -7.99
C TYR A 378 -6.91 -14.40 -8.45
N THR A 379 -6.11 -13.89 -9.38
CA THR A 379 -6.30 -12.55 -9.96
C THR A 379 -6.31 -12.65 -11.48
N TYR A 380 -7.32 -12.02 -12.10
CA TYR A 380 -7.36 -11.76 -13.53
C TYR A 380 -7.03 -10.27 -13.78
N TYR A 381 -5.83 -10.03 -14.30
CA TYR A 381 -5.34 -8.75 -14.74
C TYR A 381 -5.78 -8.49 -16.18
N ASN A 382 -6.68 -7.54 -16.36
CA ASN A 382 -6.94 -6.97 -17.68
C ASN A 382 -6.03 -5.76 -17.88
N LYS A 383 -5.03 -5.89 -18.76
CA LYS A 383 -4.04 -4.83 -19.03
C LYS A 383 -4.63 -3.48 -19.46
N ASN A 384 -5.88 -3.46 -19.93
CA ASN A 384 -6.56 -2.22 -20.32
C ASN A 384 -7.14 -1.48 -19.12
N THR A 385 -7.35 -2.15 -17.97
CA THR A 385 -7.75 -1.47 -16.73
C THR A 385 -6.55 -0.78 -16.10
N LEU A 386 -6.79 0.27 -15.32
CA LEU A 386 -5.72 1.00 -14.63
C LEU A 386 -5.00 0.05 -13.65
N TYR A 387 -5.75 -0.77 -12.91
CA TYR A 387 -5.18 -1.76 -12.01
C TYR A 387 -4.32 -2.82 -12.74
N GLY A 388 -4.77 -3.31 -13.90
CA GLY A 388 -4.05 -4.33 -14.65
C GLY A 388 -2.76 -3.79 -15.27
N GLU A 389 -2.75 -2.55 -15.75
CA GLU A 389 -1.52 -1.91 -16.24
C GLU A 389 -0.45 -1.83 -15.14
N ARG A 390 -0.83 -1.50 -13.91
CA ARG A 390 0.15 -1.35 -12.82
C ARG A 390 0.66 -2.66 -12.25
N ASN A 391 -0.14 -3.72 -12.31
CA ASN A 391 0.11 -4.93 -11.52
C ASN A 391 0.38 -6.20 -12.34
N SER A 392 0.01 -6.26 -13.63
CA SER A 392 0.15 -7.49 -14.44
C SER A 392 1.58 -8.01 -14.44
N PRO A 393 1.86 -9.21 -13.90
CA PRO A 393 3.22 -9.70 -13.68
C PRO A 393 3.95 -10.07 -14.98
N PHE A 394 3.22 -10.48 -16.02
CA PHE A 394 3.77 -10.90 -17.30
C PHE A 394 2.93 -10.33 -18.46
N ALA A 395 3.52 -10.10 -19.63
CA ALA A 395 2.74 -9.78 -20.84
C ALA A 395 1.97 -11.00 -21.39
N SER A 396 2.49 -12.22 -21.18
CA SER A 396 1.94 -13.45 -21.73
C SER A 396 0.79 -14.05 -20.92
N HIS A 397 0.63 -13.65 -19.65
CA HIS A 397 -0.39 -14.19 -18.75
C HIS A 397 -1.17 -13.06 -18.09
N SER A 398 -2.46 -13.00 -18.38
CA SER A 398 -3.42 -12.11 -17.72
C SER A 398 -3.90 -12.66 -16.38
N ASN A 399 -3.44 -13.82 -15.95
CA ASN A 399 -3.93 -14.51 -14.76
C ASN A 399 -2.78 -14.83 -13.83
N GLU A 400 -3.06 -14.80 -12.53
CA GLU A 400 -2.12 -15.15 -11.49
C GLU A 400 -2.81 -16.00 -10.42
N LEU A 401 -2.09 -17.01 -9.95
CA LEU A 401 -2.45 -17.78 -8.76
C LEU A 401 -1.36 -17.60 -7.71
N LEU A 402 -1.70 -16.90 -6.63
CA LEU A 402 -0.86 -16.76 -5.46
C LEU A 402 -1.36 -17.67 -4.36
N ALA A 403 -0.46 -18.48 -3.83
CA ALA A 403 -0.70 -19.27 -2.64
C ALA A 403 0.38 -19.00 -1.60
N GLY A 404 0.05 -19.25 -0.33
CA GLY A 404 1.03 -19.17 0.73
C GLY A 404 0.49 -19.56 2.09
N ALA A 405 1.35 -19.38 3.09
CA ALA A 405 1.05 -19.59 4.49
C ALA A 405 1.44 -18.36 5.30
N TYR A 406 0.85 -18.19 6.47
CA TYR A 406 1.25 -17.18 7.43
C TYR A 406 1.16 -17.67 8.86
N TYR A 407 1.88 -17.00 9.75
CA TYR A 407 1.80 -17.19 11.19
C TYR A 407 1.30 -15.92 11.86
N VAL A 408 0.36 -16.03 12.80
CA VAL A 408 -0.15 -14.91 13.60
C VAL A 408 0.66 -14.79 14.90
N LEU A 409 1.18 -13.59 15.18
CA LEU A 409 2.14 -13.28 16.25
C LEU A 409 1.52 -12.92 17.60
#